data_AF-A0A497FU71-F1
#
_entry.id   AF-A0A497FU71-F1
#
_cell.length_a   1.000
_cell.length_b   1.000
_cell.length_c   1.000
_cell.angle_alpha   90.00
_cell.angle_beta   90.00
_cell.angle_gamma   90.00
#
_symmetry.space_group_name_H-M   'P 1'
#
loop_
_entity.id
_entity.type
_entity.pdbx_description
1 polymer ?
#
loop_
_entity_poly.entity_id
_entity_poly.type
_entity_poly.pdbx_seq_one_letter_code
_entity_poly.pdbx_strand_id
1 'polypeptide(L)'
;MSEALKILGKKINKAKHKRRKAKSSVKHLLSAPKFSLPQINIPKLKFKVSCTTVNRPLSDYISKLKSKRSRDNRTILGKYDLVERIKEGTFAWDFSLKRVYVWPKLIKEPWFQIYPLVKHPRVKEVFMRGDEINISTPEGRFTVIFPEDNLVPEKILTSLAIYSGAQLSIAKPHSETDYDGWRLLLSLPEVSLEPELVAVKLQQIPPLTALVDRKLAARLILLSLSKTGIIITGSSGSGKTTLLNSIVNTIYELYPFLRICVIEARIELQLPRSPLISRSRGENLTQLIRDAFYLMRPDILVLGELRGQEIISWIEVCRAGIPSLTTYHSPSINKAIESLSLLLRSTIERVGLKEIPKLFDAFIKMERKVSVEGNRYAVSEVYVSNGEKYNKIYPPHISDEKFLQLIDSCIVDGDV
;
A
#
# COMPACT_ATOMS: atom_id res chain seq x y z
N MET A 1 -46.34 -0.13 -40.08
CA MET A 1 -46.41 0.72 -38.87
C MET A 1 -47.54 0.38 -37.87
N SER A 2 -48.59 -0.37 -38.23
CA SER A 2 -49.74 -0.63 -37.33
C SER A 2 -49.50 -1.69 -36.24
N GLU A 3 -48.65 -2.69 -36.50
CA GLU A 3 -48.50 -3.85 -35.60
C GLU A 3 -47.51 -3.63 -34.45
N ALA A 4 -46.44 -2.87 -34.71
CA ALA A 4 -45.45 -2.49 -33.69
C ALA A 4 -46.05 -1.61 -32.58
N LEU A 5 -46.97 -0.70 -32.92
CA LEU A 5 -47.68 0.15 -31.95
C LEU A 5 -48.63 -0.65 -31.05
N LYS A 6 -49.29 -1.70 -31.57
CA LYS A 6 -50.10 -2.63 -30.77
C LYS A 6 -49.26 -3.43 -29.78
N ILE A 7 -48.06 -3.85 -30.17
CA ILE A 7 -47.14 -4.60 -29.30
C ILE A 7 -46.58 -3.69 -28.20
N LEU A 8 -46.24 -2.43 -28.52
CA LEU A 8 -45.76 -1.45 -27.54
C LEU A 8 -46.86 -1.11 -26.51
N GLY A 9 -48.11 -0.92 -26.96
CA GLY A 9 -49.26 -0.68 -26.09
C GLY A 9 -49.54 -1.83 -25.11
N LYS A 10 -49.43 -3.09 -25.56
CA LYS A 10 -49.56 -4.27 -24.69
C LYS A 10 -48.43 -4.37 -23.66
N LYS A 11 -47.19 -4.02 -24.00
CA LYS A 11 -46.05 -4.01 -23.06
C LYS A 11 -46.19 -2.90 -22.00
N ILE A 12 -46.63 -1.70 -22.40
CA ILE A 12 -46.84 -0.57 -21.47
C ILE A 12 -47.99 -0.88 -20.48
N ASN A 13 -49.07 -1.50 -20.94
CA ASN A 13 -50.19 -1.87 -20.06
C ASN A 13 -49.82 -3.01 -19.10
N LYS A 14 -49.02 -4.00 -19.51
CA LYS A 14 -48.46 -5.02 -18.61
C LYS A 14 -47.55 -4.41 -17.53
N ALA A 15 -46.72 -3.42 -17.90
CA ALA A 15 -45.86 -2.71 -16.96
C ALA A 15 -46.66 -1.87 -15.94
N LYS A 16 -47.72 -1.18 -16.37
CA LYS A 16 -48.63 -0.43 -15.47
C LYS A 16 -49.40 -1.34 -14.52
N HIS A 17 -49.85 -2.52 -14.96
CA HIS A 17 -50.51 -3.50 -14.10
C HIS A 17 -49.56 -4.13 -13.06
N LYS A 18 -48.31 -4.44 -13.42
CA LYS A 18 -47.28 -4.91 -12.46
C LYS A 18 -46.95 -3.83 -11.41
N ARG A 19 -46.83 -2.56 -11.81
CA ARG A 19 -46.60 -1.44 -10.87
C ARG A 19 -47.78 -1.21 -9.91
N ARG A 20 -49.03 -1.40 -10.36
CA ARG A 20 -50.23 -1.32 -9.50
C ARG A 20 -50.32 -2.49 -8.51
N LYS A 21 -50.01 -3.72 -8.93
CA LYS A 21 -49.94 -4.89 -8.01
C LYS A 21 -48.80 -4.79 -6.99
N ALA A 22 -47.65 -4.23 -7.37
CA ALA A 22 -46.55 -3.95 -6.42
C ALA A 22 -46.92 -2.85 -5.41
N LYS A 23 -47.64 -1.80 -5.83
CA LYS A 23 -48.12 -0.75 -4.89
C LYS A 23 -49.23 -1.23 -3.95
N SER A 24 -50.06 -2.20 -4.34
CA SER A 24 -51.09 -2.75 -3.43
C SER A 24 -50.52 -3.74 -2.41
N SER A 25 -49.43 -4.46 -2.75
CA SER A 25 -48.74 -5.38 -1.83
C SER A 25 -47.82 -4.65 -0.84
N VAL A 26 -47.32 -3.46 -1.17
CA VAL A 26 -46.53 -2.63 -0.22
C VAL A 26 -47.41 -1.92 0.82
N LYS A 27 -48.72 -1.74 0.58
CA LYS A 27 -49.63 -1.13 1.57
C LYS A 27 -49.96 -2.04 2.77
N HIS A 28 -49.72 -3.34 2.68
CA HIS A 28 -49.98 -4.30 3.77
C HIS A 28 -48.75 -4.65 4.64
N LEU A 29 -47.57 -4.10 4.33
CA LEU A 29 -46.30 -4.42 5.01
C LEU A 29 -45.68 -3.25 5.79
N LEU A 30 -46.41 -2.14 5.96
CA LEU A 30 -45.98 -0.98 6.73
C LEU A 30 -46.94 -0.68 7.89
N SER A 31 -47.11 -1.64 8.80
CA SER A 31 -47.47 -1.32 10.18
C SER A 31 -46.24 -1.57 11.04
N ALA A 32 -45.45 -0.53 11.28
CA ALA A 32 -44.36 -0.61 12.24
C ALA A 32 -44.93 -1.01 13.61
N PRO A 33 -44.38 -2.02 14.29
CA PRO A 33 -44.77 -2.31 15.66
C PRO A 33 -44.51 -1.07 16.51
N LYS A 34 -45.53 -0.56 17.21
CA LYS A 34 -45.36 0.49 18.21
C LYS A 34 -44.63 -0.11 19.40
N PHE A 35 -43.31 0.04 19.45
CA PHE A 35 -42.55 -0.20 20.66
C PHE A 35 -42.76 0.98 21.61
N SER A 36 -43.37 0.73 22.77
CA SER A 36 -43.33 1.67 23.89
C SER A 36 -41.90 1.69 24.46
N LEU A 37 -41.31 2.88 24.57
CA LEU A 37 -40.03 3.06 25.25
C LEU A 37 -40.17 2.57 26.70
N PRO A 38 -39.25 1.73 27.21
CA PRO A 38 -39.28 1.34 28.62
C PRO A 38 -39.09 2.59 29.48
N GLN A 39 -40.00 2.82 30.43
CA GLN A 39 -39.84 3.88 31.42
C GLN A 39 -38.71 3.49 32.38
N ILE A 40 -37.52 4.02 32.12
CA ILE A 40 -36.39 3.90 33.04
C ILE A 40 -36.58 4.95 34.14
N ASN A 41 -36.93 4.49 35.35
CA ASN A 41 -37.06 5.37 36.50
C ASN A 41 -35.66 5.59 37.11
N ILE A 42 -35.00 6.68 36.69
CA ILE A 42 -33.66 7.05 37.19
C ILE A 42 -33.83 7.72 38.56
N PRO A 43 -33.29 7.15 39.67
CA PRO A 43 -33.36 7.81 40.96
C PRO A 43 -32.58 9.14 40.92
N LYS A 44 -33.25 10.26 41.23
CA LYS A 44 -32.60 11.57 41.35
C LYS A 44 -31.69 11.57 42.57
N LEU A 45 -30.40 11.30 42.37
CA LEU A 45 -29.36 11.53 43.36
C LEU A 45 -29.24 13.04 43.63
N LYS A 46 -29.72 13.48 44.79
CA LYS A 46 -29.49 14.85 45.28
C LYS A 46 -28.07 14.97 45.81
N PHE A 47 -27.14 15.41 44.97
CA PHE A 47 -25.83 15.82 45.44
C PHE A 47 -25.94 17.15 46.20
N LYS A 48 -25.63 17.15 47.50
CA LYS A 48 -25.30 18.39 48.23
C LYS A 48 -23.87 18.75 47.86
N VAL A 49 -23.72 19.65 46.89
CA VAL A 49 -22.41 20.24 46.57
C VAL A 49 -22.10 21.28 47.65
N SER A 50 -21.18 20.95 48.56
CA SER A 50 -20.54 21.96 49.40
C SER A 50 -19.39 22.57 48.62
N CYS A 51 -19.61 23.70 47.96
CA CYS A 51 -18.53 24.48 47.39
C CYS A 51 -17.77 25.17 48.54
N THR A 52 -16.60 24.66 48.91
CA THR A 52 -15.61 25.44 49.66
C THR A 52 -15.16 26.59 48.77
N THR A 53 -15.45 27.82 49.19
CA THR A 53 -15.04 29.03 48.48
C THR A 53 -13.52 29.13 48.52
N VAL A 54 -12.85 28.76 47.44
CA VAL A 54 -11.40 28.95 47.31
C VAL A 54 -11.15 30.42 46.94
N ASN A 55 -10.92 31.26 47.95
CA ASN A 55 -10.50 32.66 47.78
C ASN A 55 -9.03 32.75 47.34
N ARG A 56 -8.71 32.23 46.15
CA ARG A 56 -7.44 32.52 45.47
C ARG A 56 -7.74 32.99 44.06
N PRO A 57 -7.35 34.22 43.68
CA PRO A 57 -7.65 34.73 42.36
C PRO A 57 -6.94 33.89 41.29
N LEU A 58 -7.67 33.51 40.24
CA LEU A 58 -7.17 32.70 39.11
C LEU A 58 -5.89 33.28 38.49
N SER A 59 -5.68 34.59 38.62
CA SER A 59 -4.50 35.32 38.16
C SER A 59 -3.19 34.78 38.74
N ASP A 60 -3.17 34.34 40.00
CA ASP A 60 -1.97 33.81 40.66
C ASP A 60 -1.61 32.40 40.16
N TYR A 61 -2.61 31.62 39.77
CA TYR A 61 -2.40 30.31 39.17
C TYR A 61 -1.89 30.44 37.73
N ILE A 62 -2.47 31.38 36.97
CA ILE A 62 -2.06 31.69 35.60
C ILE A 62 -0.66 32.32 35.57
N SER A 63 -0.30 33.18 36.51
CA SER A 63 1.03 33.78 36.61
C SER A 63 2.10 32.74 36.93
N LYS A 64 1.83 31.79 37.84
CA LYS A 64 2.70 30.63 38.11
C LYS A 64 2.87 29.71 36.90
N LEU A 65 1.81 29.48 36.12
CA LEU A 65 1.88 28.68 34.89
C LEU A 65 2.69 29.38 33.79
N LYS A 66 2.54 30.71 33.65
CA LYS A 66 3.33 31.53 32.71
C LYS A 66 4.79 31.64 33.13
N SER A 67 5.08 31.78 34.42
CA SER A 67 6.45 31.83 34.93
C SER A 67 7.19 30.50 34.80
N LYS A 68 6.49 29.36 34.96
CA LYS A 68 7.04 28.02 34.65
C LYS A 68 7.34 27.85 33.16
N ARG A 69 6.41 28.22 32.28
CA ARG A 69 6.59 28.11 30.81
C ARG A 69 7.72 28.96 30.23
N SER A 70 8.01 30.13 30.82
CA SER A 70 9.07 31.01 30.29
C SER A 70 10.49 30.64 30.75
N ARG A 71 10.63 29.97 31.90
CA ARG A 71 11.94 29.53 32.42
C ARG A 71 12.45 28.23 31.77
N ASP A 72 11.57 27.31 31.35
CA ASP A 72 11.99 26.05 30.72
C ASP A 72 12.47 26.19 29.26
N ASN A 73 12.03 27.22 28.53
CA ASN A 73 12.33 27.29 27.10
C ASN A 73 13.78 27.67 26.75
N ARG A 74 14.57 28.20 27.69
CA ARG A 74 15.98 28.61 27.43
C ARG A 74 17.02 27.61 27.94
N THR A 75 16.66 26.66 28.79
CA THR A 75 17.58 25.69 29.42
C THR A 75 17.62 24.31 28.75
N ILE A 76 16.69 24.00 27.85
CA ILE A 76 16.63 22.67 27.19
C ILE A 76 17.78 22.45 26.19
N LEU A 77 18.31 23.50 25.57
CA LEU A 77 19.38 23.41 24.55
C LEU A 77 20.74 22.93 25.09
N GLY A 78 20.95 22.95 26.41
CA GLY A 78 22.21 22.47 27.01
C GLY A 78 22.26 20.98 27.34
N LYS A 79 21.13 20.26 27.25
CA LYS A 79 21.00 18.86 27.69
C LYS A 79 20.87 17.86 26.54
N TYR A 80 20.50 18.31 25.34
CA TYR A 80 20.18 17.47 24.19
C TYR A 80 20.92 17.97 22.96
N ASP A 81 21.36 17.06 22.10
CA ASP A 81 22.12 17.41 20.90
C ASP A 81 21.27 18.14 19.86
N LEU A 82 19.99 17.79 19.76
CA LEU A 82 19.05 18.40 18.82
C LEU A 82 17.65 18.44 19.40
N VAL A 83 16.94 19.56 19.23
CA VAL A 83 15.52 19.68 19.61
C VAL A 83 14.70 20.07 18.39
N GLU A 84 13.78 19.20 17.99
CA GLU A 84 12.87 19.40 16.85
C GLU A 84 11.43 19.59 17.35
N ARG A 85 10.70 20.50 16.70
CA ARG A 85 9.29 20.78 17.01
C ARG A 85 8.47 20.58 15.75
N ILE A 86 7.57 19.60 15.78
CA ILE A 86 6.54 19.41 14.75
C ILE A 86 5.16 19.78 15.30
N LYS A 87 4.14 19.72 14.44
CA LYS A 87 2.75 20.00 14.82
C LYS A 87 2.25 19.01 15.88
N GLU A 88 2.64 17.74 15.76
CA GLU A 88 2.18 16.62 16.58
C GLU A 88 2.91 16.50 17.92
N GLY A 89 4.13 17.05 18.07
CA GLY A 89 4.93 16.87 19.26
C GLY A 89 6.27 17.62 19.24
N THR A 90 6.99 17.51 20.35
CA THR A 90 8.38 17.98 20.50
C THR A 90 9.30 16.78 20.71
N PHE A 91 10.45 16.79 20.04
CA PHE A 91 11.45 15.73 20.06
C PHE A 91 12.77 16.33 20.54
N ALA A 92 13.44 15.69 21.49
CA ALA A 92 14.80 16.02 21.88
C ALA A 92 15.70 14.80 21.73
N TRP A 93 16.71 14.91 20.90
CA TRP A 93 17.62 13.83 20.51
C TRP A 93 18.90 13.87 21.33
N ASP A 94 19.33 12.69 21.76
CA ASP A 94 20.63 12.42 22.34
C ASP A 94 21.30 11.33 21.49
N PHE A 95 22.17 11.75 20.59
CA PHE A 95 22.88 10.89 19.64
C PHE A 95 23.92 10.02 20.34
N SER A 96 24.48 10.50 21.45
CA SER A 96 25.48 9.77 22.24
C SER A 96 24.87 8.56 22.95
N LEU A 97 23.72 8.75 23.59
CA LEU A 97 22.99 7.69 24.30
C LEU A 97 22.01 6.93 23.40
N LYS A 98 21.89 7.30 22.12
CA LYS A 98 20.88 6.77 21.19
C LYS A 98 19.47 6.83 21.77
N ARG A 99 19.10 7.98 22.33
CA ARG A 99 17.78 8.22 22.92
C ARG A 99 17.08 9.39 22.25
N VAL A 100 15.75 9.31 22.20
CA VAL A 100 14.91 10.45 21.83
C VAL A 100 13.81 10.62 22.85
N TYR A 101 13.68 11.84 23.37
CA TYR A 101 12.65 12.21 24.33
C TYR A 101 11.50 12.86 23.57
N VAL A 102 10.29 12.37 23.79
CA VAL A 102 9.11 12.78 23.03
C VAL A 102 8.04 13.32 23.97
N TRP A 103 7.60 14.55 23.68
CA TRP A 103 6.46 15.19 24.32
C TRP A 103 5.33 15.35 23.29
N PRO A 104 4.35 14.44 23.28
CA PRO A 104 3.19 14.53 22.40
C PRO A 104 2.39 15.82 22.65
N LYS A 105 2.07 16.56 21.59
CA LYS A 105 1.09 17.66 21.64
C LYS A 105 -0.29 17.21 21.18
N LEU A 106 -0.33 16.20 20.31
CA LEU A 106 -1.54 15.59 19.77
C LEU A 106 -1.50 14.09 20.03
N ILE A 107 -2.53 13.60 20.73
CA ILE A 107 -2.79 12.18 20.95
C ILE A 107 -4.01 11.85 20.10
N LYS A 108 -3.83 11.10 19.00
CA LYS A 108 -4.88 10.83 18.03
C LYS A 108 -5.02 9.34 17.78
N GLU A 109 -6.25 8.84 17.79
CA GLU A 109 -6.55 7.48 17.33
C GLU A 109 -6.10 7.27 15.86
N PRO A 110 -5.66 6.04 15.51
CA PRO A 110 -5.48 4.87 16.38
C PRO A 110 -4.12 4.81 17.10
N TRP A 111 -3.21 5.71 16.78
CA TRP A 111 -1.82 5.66 17.25
C TRP A 111 -1.63 6.19 18.68
N PHE A 112 -2.57 6.97 19.21
CA PHE A 112 -2.51 7.61 20.53
C PHE A 112 -1.16 8.28 20.83
N GLN A 113 -0.45 7.83 21.88
CA GLN A 113 0.77 8.45 22.40
C GLN A 113 1.93 8.38 21.39
N ILE A 114 1.96 7.34 20.55
CA ILE A 114 2.98 7.18 19.52
C ILE A 114 2.65 7.93 18.22
N TYR A 115 1.52 8.65 18.16
CA TYR A 115 1.13 9.44 16.99
C TYR A 115 2.20 10.43 16.48
N PRO A 116 2.94 11.14 17.33
CA PRO A 116 4.02 12.00 16.86
C PRO A 116 5.13 11.23 16.15
N LEU A 117 5.48 10.01 16.62
CA LEU A 117 6.53 9.18 16.02
C LEU A 117 6.18 8.84 14.57
N VAL A 118 4.93 8.41 14.33
CA VAL A 118 4.49 7.98 12.99
C VAL A 118 4.34 9.14 12.00
N LYS A 119 4.15 10.38 12.50
CA LYS A 119 4.13 11.60 11.66
C LYS A 119 5.49 12.24 11.48
N HIS A 120 6.48 11.87 12.29
CA HIS A 120 7.83 12.41 12.15
C HIS A 120 8.43 12.02 10.77
N PRO A 121 9.03 12.97 10.02
CA PRO A 121 9.50 12.72 8.66
C PRO A 121 10.69 11.75 8.60
N ARG A 122 11.57 11.79 9.61
CA ARG A 122 12.77 10.94 9.67
C ARG A 122 12.50 9.51 10.16
N VAL A 123 11.40 9.27 10.87
CA VAL A 123 11.10 7.94 11.42
C VAL A 123 10.66 7.02 10.29
N LYS A 124 11.33 5.87 10.18
CA LYS A 124 11.09 4.83 9.17
C LYS A 124 10.47 3.58 9.76
N GLU A 125 10.79 3.27 11.00
CA GLU A 125 10.28 2.09 11.69
C GLU A 125 10.00 2.44 13.15
N VAL A 126 8.98 1.83 13.73
CA VAL A 126 8.64 1.90 15.16
C VAL A 126 8.49 0.46 15.65
N PHE A 127 9.21 0.12 16.71
CA PHE A 127 9.15 -1.16 17.41
C PHE A 127 8.66 -0.87 18.82
N MET A 128 7.59 -1.52 19.24
CA MET A 128 7.04 -1.40 20.59
C MET A 128 6.87 -2.80 21.15
N ARG A 129 7.33 -3.01 22.38
CA ARG A 129 7.07 -4.21 23.17
C ARG A 129 6.81 -3.76 24.60
N GLY A 130 5.58 -3.92 25.07
CA GLY A 130 5.17 -3.33 26.34
C GLY A 130 5.36 -1.80 26.30
N ASP A 131 6.00 -1.26 27.33
CA ASP A 131 6.33 0.17 27.44
C ASP A 131 7.61 0.58 26.70
N GLU A 132 8.42 -0.39 26.27
CA GLU A 132 9.66 -0.14 25.54
C GLU A 132 9.38 0.18 24.07
N ILE A 133 9.87 1.33 23.60
CA ILE A 133 9.74 1.75 22.21
C ILE A 133 11.11 2.08 21.63
N ASN A 134 11.38 1.56 20.44
CA ASN A 134 12.54 1.89 19.62
C ASN A 134 12.10 2.37 18.24
N ILE A 135 12.86 3.27 17.64
CA ILE A 135 12.61 3.77 16.29
C ILE A 135 13.85 3.63 15.42
N SER A 136 13.66 3.43 14.12
CA SER A 136 14.73 3.55 13.11
C SER A 136 14.60 4.85 12.33
N THR A 137 15.73 5.52 12.12
CA THR A 137 15.89 6.76 11.33
C THR A 137 17.12 6.63 10.42
N PRO A 138 17.32 7.51 9.41
CA PRO A 138 18.56 7.56 8.63
C PRO A 138 19.83 7.66 9.49
N GLU A 139 19.74 8.28 10.67
CA GLU A 139 20.85 8.50 11.62
C GLU A 139 21.08 7.31 12.58
N GLY A 140 20.26 6.26 12.48
CA GLY A 140 20.35 5.02 13.26
C GLY A 140 19.10 4.72 14.07
N ARG A 141 19.24 3.78 15.02
CA ARG A 141 18.18 3.37 15.95
C ARG A 141 18.25 4.15 17.26
N PHE A 142 17.09 4.51 17.79
CA PHE A 142 16.96 5.27 19.04
C PHE A 142 15.90 4.64 19.93
N THR A 143 16.17 4.58 21.23
CA THR A 143 15.16 4.29 22.25
C THR A 143 14.33 5.55 22.50
N VAL A 144 13.02 5.40 22.46
CA VAL A 144 12.06 6.47 22.70
C VAL A 144 11.74 6.53 24.19
N ILE A 145 11.79 7.72 24.75
CA ILE A 145 11.43 7.98 26.14
C ILE A 145 10.28 8.98 26.15
N PHE A 146 9.18 8.62 26.80
CA PHE A 146 8.05 9.51 27.09
C PHE A 146 8.15 10.00 28.53
N PRO A 147 8.60 11.25 28.79
CA PRO A 147 8.89 11.69 30.16
C PRO A 147 7.67 11.83 31.07
N GLU A 148 6.46 11.93 30.50
CA GLU A 148 5.21 12.07 31.24
C GLU A 148 4.56 10.72 31.60
N ASP A 149 5.22 9.60 31.30
CA ASP A 149 4.83 8.21 31.63
C ASP A 149 3.32 7.92 31.50
N ASN A 150 2.83 8.02 30.26
CA ASN A 150 1.40 7.91 29.94
C ASN A 150 1.11 6.92 28.82
N LEU A 151 2.06 6.05 28.48
CA LEU A 151 1.93 5.07 27.41
C LEU A 151 0.98 3.94 27.84
N VAL A 152 0.07 3.53 26.94
CA VAL A 152 -0.87 2.43 27.19
C VAL A 152 -0.80 1.45 26.01
N PRO A 153 0.13 0.48 26.03
CA PRO A 153 0.45 -0.38 24.88
C PRO A 153 -0.75 -1.20 24.38
N GLU A 154 -1.55 -1.76 25.28
CA GLU A 154 -2.73 -2.59 24.96
C GLU A 154 -3.78 -1.79 24.19
N LYS A 155 -3.93 -0.52 24.56
CA LYS A 155 -4.88 0.40 23.92
C LYS A 155 -4.43 0.77 22.51
N ILE A 156 -3.13 1.00 22.33
CA ILE A 156 -2.53 1.25 21.01
C ILE A 156 -2.70 0.02 20.12
N LEU A 157 -2.31 -1.16 20.60
CA LEU A 157 -2.41 -2.42 19.85
C LEU A 157 -3.85 -2.70 19.41
N THR A 158 -4.79 -2.62 20.36
CA THR A 158 -6.21 -2.91 20.10
C THR A 158 -6.83 -1.91 19.14
N SER A 159 -6.53 -0.62 19.29
CA SER A 159 -7.03 0.41 18.38
C SER A 159 -6.47 0.23 16.97
N LEU A 160 -5.17 -0.03 16.83
CA LEU A 160 -4.57 -0.33 15.54
C LEU A 160 -5.20 -1.56 14.90
N ALA A 161 -5.45 -2.63 15.66
CA ALA A 161 -6.13 -3.82 15.15
C ALA A 161 -7.53 -3.49 14.60
N ILE A 162 -8.34 -2.73 15.34
CA ILE A 162 -9.69 -2.32 14.93
C ILE A 162 -9.64 -1.46 13.65
N TYR A 163 -8.84 -0.40 13.63
CA TYR A 163 -8.82 0.56 12.53
C TYR A 163 -8.20 0.01 11.24
N SER A 164 -7.27 -0.95 11.37
CA SER A 164 -6.63 -1.61 10.24
C SER A 164 -7.41 -2.85 9.75
N GLY A 165 -8.41 -3.31 10.50
CA GLY A 165 -9.13 -4.55 10.22
C GLY A 165 -8.30 -5.83 10.46
N ALA A 166 -7.18 -5.72 11.18
CA ALA A 166 -6.39 -6.89 11.56
C ALA A 166 -7.19 -7.82 12.47
N GLN A 167 -7.18 -9.12 12.14
CA GLN A 167 -7.79 -10.15 12.95
C GLN A 167 -6.73 -10.69 13.92
N LEU A 168 -6.92 -10.40 15.20
CA LEU A 168 -6.14 -10.95 16.31
C LEU A 168 -7.05 -11.80 17.18
N SER A 169 -6.60 -13.00 17.51
CA SER A 169 -7.25 -13.90 18.46
C SER A 169 -6.21 -14.83 19.08
N ILE A 170 -6.57 -15.58 20.12
CA ILE A 170 -5.66 -16.58 20.70
C ILE A 170 -5.26 -17.64 19.65
N ALA A 171 -6.18 -17.99 18.73
CA ALA A 171 -5.88 -18.92 17.64
C ALA A 171 -5.02 -18.30 16.52
N LYS A 172 -5.04 -16.97 16.37
CA LYS A 172 -4.22 -16.20 15.42
C LYS A 172 -3.61 -14.99 16.13
N PRO A 173 -2.56 -15.21 16.94
CA PRO A 173 -2.02 -14.20 17.86
C PRO A 173 -1.17 -13.14 17.15
N HIS A 174 -0.81 -13.36 15.87
CA HIS A 174 -0.11 -12.40 15.03
C HIS A 174 -0.96 -12.01 13.83
N SER A 175 -0.93 -10.72 13.47
CA SER A 175 -1.63 -10.20 12.29
C SER A 175 -0.80 -9.14 11.59
N GLU A 176 -0.64 -9.30 10.27
CA GLU A 176 -0.01 -8.31 9.39
C GLU A 176 -1.09 -7.53 8.62
N THR A 177 -0.98 -6.20 8.62
CA THR A 177 -1.93 -5.28 7.99
C THR A 177 -1.27 -3.96 7.63
N ASP A 178 -1.95 -3.10 6.86
CA ASP A 178 -1.45 -1.77 6.50
C ASP A 178 -2.42 -0.68 6.99
N TYR A 179 -1.90 0.38 7.60
CA TYR A 179 -2.68 1.53 8.08
C TYR A 179 -1.90 2.86 8.01
N ASP A 180 -2.53 3.92 7.51
CA ASP A 180 -1.98 5.30 7.47
C ASP A 180 -0.56 5.42 6.90
N GLY A 181 -0.24 4.63 5.87
CA GLY A 181 1.10 4.61 5.26
C GLY A 181 2.15 3.83 6.05
N TRP A 182 1.72 2.93 6.93
CA TRP A 182 2.57 2.03 7.70
C TRP A 182 2.11 0.58 7.54
N ARG A 183 3.05 -0.32 7.38
CA ARG A 183 2.85 -1.77 7.54
C ARG A 183 2.98 -2.13 9.00
N LEU A 184 1.97 -2.78 9.55
CA LEU A 184 1.90 -3.19 10.95
C LEU A 184 2.00 -4.71 11.04
N LEU A 185 2.85 -5.19 11.92
CA LEU A 185 2.77 -6.52 12.52
C LEU A 185 2.34 -6.32 13.98
N LEU A 186 1.19 -6.89 14.32
CA LEU A 186 0.62 -6.82 15.66
C LEU A 186 0.72 -8.22 16.29
N SER A 187 1.22 -8.31 17.52
CA SER A 187 1.23 -9.54 18.31
C SER A 187 0.49 -9.36 19.64
N LEU A 188 -0.33 -10.35 19.98
CA LEU A 188 -1.01 -10.44 21.26
C LEU A 188 -0.05 -10.84 22.41
N PRO A 189 -0.22 -10.25 23.61
CA PRO A 189 0.66 -10.50 24.77
C PRO A 189 0.69 -11.97 25.21
N GLU A 190 -0.35 -12.75 24.94
CA GLU A 190 -0.42 -14.18 25.26
C GLU A 190 0.71 -15.00 24.60
N VAL A 191 1.32 -14.49 23.52
CA VAL A 191 2.44 -15.15 22.83
C VAL A 191 3.74 -14.35 22.96
N SER A 192 3.68 -13.02 22.91
CA SER A 192 4.86 -12.14 23.00
C SER A 192 5.24 -11.74 24.42
N LEU A 193 4.52 -12.24 25.45
CA LEU A 193 4.54 -11.84 26.87
C LEU A 193 4.00 -10.42 27.14
N GLU A 194 4.17 -9.52 26.19
CA GLU A 194 3.73 -8.12 26.23
C GLU A 194 3.13 -7.72 24.87
N PRO A 195 2.26 -6.70 24.80
CA PRO A 195 1.75 -6.20 23.53
C PRO A 195 2.91 -5.79 22.60
N GLU A 196 2.93 -6.32 21.38
CA GLU A 196 4.01 -6.06 20.42
C GLU A 196 3.47 -5.43 19.14
N LEU A 197 4.12 -4.34 18.72
CA LEU A 197 3.87 -3.68 17.45
C LEU A 197 5.21 -3.48 16.72
N VAL A 198 5.27 -3.95 15.48
CA VAL A 198 6.28 -3.54 14.51
C VAL A 198 5.58 -2.75 13.42
N ALA A 199 5.88 -1.45 13.32
CA ALA A 199 5.38 -0.57 12.27
C ALA A 199 6.52 -0.16 11.34
N VAL A 200 6.40 -0.45 10.05
CA VAL A 200 7.36 -0.06 9.01
C VAL A 200 6.70 0.94 8.07
N LYS A 201 7.30 2.12 7.90
CA LYS A 201 6.74 3.17 7.04
C LYS A 201 6.77 2.70 5.60
N LEU A 202 5.59 2.63 4.98
CA LEU A 202 5.46 2.39 3.57
C LEU A 202 6.12 3.57 2.84
N GLN A 203 7.13 3.30 2.02
CA GLN A 203 7.77 4.34 1.23
C GLN A 203 6.75 4.94 0.27
N GLN A 204 6.71 6.29 0.18
CA GLN A 204 6.00 6.95 -0.91
C GLN A 204 6.60 6.49 -2.22
N ILE A 205 5.76 6.09 -3.15
CA ILE A 205 6.19 5.64 -4.46
C ILE A 205 6.67 6.88 -5.21
N PRO A 206 7.95 6.95 -5.59
CA PRO A 206 8.45 8.08 -6.36
C PRO A 206 7.76 8.09 -7.74
N PRO A 207 7.58 9.27 -8.36
CA PRO A 207 7.14 9.31 -9.75
C PRO A 207 8.18 8.57 -10.62
N LEU A 208 7.73 7.94 -11.71
CA LEU A 208 8.61 7.15 -12.57
C LEU A 208 9.83 7.97 -13.06
N THR A 209 9.63 9.25 -13.35
CA THR A 209 10.68 10.19 -13.77
C THR A 209 11.71 10.54 -12.70
N ALA A 210 11.49 10.15 -11.44
CA ALA A 210 12.51 10.24 -10.38
C ALA A 210 13.37 8.98 -10.29
N LEU A 211 12.92 7.86 -10.90
CA LEU A 211 13.67 6.60 -10.96
C LEU A 211 14.49 6.46 -12.25
N VAL A 212 13.98 7.02 -13.35
CA VAL A 212 14.59 6.96 -14.69
C VAL A 212 14.46 8.30 -15.40
N ASP A 213 15.26 8.51 -16.45
CA ASP A 213 15.09 9.69 -17.30
C ASP A 213 13.73 9.68 -18.03
N ARG A 214 13.28 10.85 -18.48
CA ARG A 214 11.96 11.00 -19.12
C ARG A 214 11.79 10.13 -20.37
N LYS A 215 12.86 9.92 -21.14
CA LYS A 215 12.81 9.12 -22.37
C LYS A 215 12.64 7.64 -22.02
N LEU A 216 13.36 7.13 -21.02
CA LEU A 216 13.15 5.77 -20.55
C LEU A 216 11.77 5.60 -19.91
N ALA A 217 11.30 6.57 -19.12
CA ALA A 217 9.95 6.54 -18.54
C ALA A 217 8.87 6.34 -19.61
N ALA A 218 8.89 7.16 -20.68
CA ALA A 218 7.95 7.05 -21.79
C ALA A 218 8.03 5.68 -22.48
N ARG A 219 9.24 5.17 -22.71
CA ARG A 219 9.44 3.83 -23.31
C ARG A 219 8.90 2.70 -22.44
N LEU A 220 9.09 2.78 -21.12
CA LEU A 220 8.58 1.78 -20.19
C LEU A 220 7.04 1.78 -20.15
N ILE A 221 6.42 2.95 -20.19
CA ILE A 221 4.96 3.08 -20.29
C ILE A 221 4.46 2.48 -21.60
N LEU A 222 5.06 2.85 -22.74
CA LEU A 222 4.66 2.32 -24.04
C LEU A 222 4.78 0.80 -24.10
N LEU A 223 5.92 0.24 -23.66
CA LEU A 223 6.10 -1.20 -23.55
C LEU A 223 5.01 -1.84 -22.71
N SER A 224 4.66 -1.23 -21.56
CA SER A 224 3.64 -1.75 -20.64
C SER A 224 2.22 -1.72 -21.19
N LEU A 225 1.99 -1.02 -22.30
CA LEU A 225 0.70 -0.93 -22.98
C LEU A 225 0.68 -1.65 -24.33
N SER A 226 1.84 -1.94 -24.93
CA SER A 226 1.96 -2.58 -26.25
C SER A 226 2.45 -4.03 -26.19
N LYS A 227 3.08 -4.44 -25.10
CA LYS A 227 3.72 -5.75 -24.95
C LYS A 227 3.12 -6.56 -23.81
N THR A 228 3.30 -7.86 -23.91
CA THR A 228 2.87 -8.86 -22.93
C THR A 228 4.07 -9.46 -22.21
N GLY A 229 3.95 -9.66 -20.91
CA GLY A 229 4.99 -10.33 -20.14
C GLY A 229 6.30 -9.55 -19.97
N ILE A 230 6.20 -8.36 -19.37
CA ILE A 230 7.34 -7.56 -18.93
C ILE A 230 7.81 -8.05 -17.56
N ILE A 231 9.12 -8.32 -17.44
CA ILE A 231 9.73 -8.81 -16.22
C ILE A 231 10.77 -7.81 -15.69
N ILE A 232 10.54 -7.32 -14.48
CA ILE A 232 11.52 -6.51 -13.74
C ILE A 232 12.38 -7.43 -12.89
N THR A 233 13.67 -7.48 -13.19
CA THR A 233 14.68 -8.30 -12.51
C THR A 233 15.57 -7.47 -11.60
N GLY A 234 16.27 -8.12 -10.68
CA GLY A 234 17.14 -7.48 -9.68
C GLY A 234 17.25 -8.30 -8.40
N SER A 235 18.32 -8.06 -7.64
CA SER A 235 18.56 -8.69 -6.33
C SER A 235 17.52 -8.29 -5.27
N SER A 236 17.58 -8.90 -4.08
CA SER A 236 16.71 -8.50 -2.97
C SER A 236 16.99 -7.06 -2.58
N GLY A 237 15.93 -6.28 -2.33
CA GLY A 237 16.05 -4.87 -1.96
C GLY A 237 16.67 -3.98 -3.04
N SER A 238 16.61 -4.36 -4.33
CA SER A 238 17.09 -3.55 -5.47
C SER A 238 16.07 -2.52 -5.99
N GLY A 239 14.85 -2.49 -5.44
CA GLY A 239 13.80 -1.56 -5.85
C GLY A 239 12.90 -2.05 -7.00
N LYS A 240 12.89 -3.36 -7.31
CA LYS A 240 12.00 -3.96 -8.34
C LYS A 240 10.53 -3.58 -8.14
N THR A 241 10.00 -3.87 -6.95
CA THR A 241 8.60 -3.58 -6.62
C THR A 241 8.34 -2.08 -6.68
N THR A 242 9.30 -1.23 -6.25
CA THR A 242 9.19 0.23 -6.35
C THR A 242 9.06 0.70 -7.81
N LEU A 243 9.87 0.15 -8.73
CA LEU A 243 9.76 0.47 -10.15
C LEU A 243 8.43 -0.01 -10.73
N LEU A 244 8.03 -1.25 -10.44
CA LEU A 244 6.73 -1.80 -10.86
C LEU A 244 5.58 -0.89 -10.43
N ASN A 245 5.59 -0.51 -9.15
CA ASN A 245 4.58 0.36 -8.55
C ASN A 245 4.54 1.75 -9.23
N SER A 246 5.71 2.31 -9.56
CA SER A 246 5.81 3.61 -10.22
C SER A 246 5.27 3.56 -11.67
N ILE A 247 5.57 2.48 -12.41
CA ILE A 247 5.03 2.26 -13.76
C ILE A 247 3.51 2.15 -13.73
N VAL A 248 2.98 1.28 -12.86
CA VAL A 248 1.53 1.02 -12.78
C VAL A 248 0.75 2.25 -12.33
N ASN A 249 1.27 3.03 -11.36
CA ASN A 249 0.66 4.30 -10.98
C ASN A 249 0.66 5.30 -12.15
N THR A 250 1.77 5.41 -12.88
CA THR A 250 1.85 6.34 -14.03
C THR A 250 0.84 5.94 -15.12
N ILE A 251 0.70 4.65 -15.41
CA ILE A 251 -0.31 4.15 -16.35
C ILE A 251 -1.72 4.48 -15.87
N TYR A 252 -2.03 4.27 -14.59
CA TYR A 252 -3.34 4.60 -14.03
C TYR A 252 -3.64 6.10 -14.07
N GLU A 253 -2.64 6.96 -13.84
CA GLU A 253 -2.77 8.41 -13.95
C GLU A 253 -3.09 8.87 -15.38
N LEU A 254 -2.41 8.29 -16.38
CA LEU A 254 -2.61 8.61 -17.79
C LEU A 254 -3.91 8.01 -18.34
N TYR A 255 -4.23 6.78 -17.93
CA TYR A 255 -5.33 5.98 -18.47
C TYR A 255 -6.21 5.42 -17.34
N PRO A 256 -6.94 6.29 -16.60
CA PRO A 256 -7.69 5.90 -15.41
C PRO A 256 -8.89 4.98 -15.70
N PHE A 257 -9.22 4.78 -16.99
CA PHE A 257 -10.28 3.90 -17.46
C PHE A 257 -9.83 2.43 -17.63
N LEU A 258 -8.52 2.14 -17.60
CA LEU A 258 -8.01 0.78 -17.69
C LEU A 258 -8.28 0.00 -16.41
N ARG A 259 -8.73 -1.24 -16.56
CA ARG A 259 -8.89 -2.20 -15.46
C ARG A 259 -7.56 -2.89 -15.16
N ILE A 260 -6.98 -2.58 -14.01
CA ILE A 260 -5.73 -3.15 -13.53
C ILE A 260 -6.05 -4.22 -12.49
N CYS A 261 -5.69 -5.48 -12.76
CA CYS A 261 -5.79 -6.56 -11.79
C CYS A 261 -4.42 -6.85 -11.18
N VAL A 262 -4.32 -6.71 -9.87
CA VAL A 262 -3.10 -6.92 -9.10
C VAL A 262 -3.21 -8.21 -8.31
N ILE A 263 -2.23 -9.09 -8.46
CA ILE A 263 -2.11 -10.35 -7.72
C ILE A 263 -0.81 -10.33 -6.93
N GLU A 264 -0.87 -10.52 -5.61
CA GLU A 264 0.30 -10.51 -4.75
C GLU A 264 0.18 -11.51 -3.60
N ALA A 265 1.30 -12.13 -3.19
CA ALA A 265 1.31 -12.96 -1.98
C ALA A 265 1.17 -12.10 -0.71
N ARG A 266 1.82 -10.94 -0.71
CA ARG A 266 1.70 -9.89 0.30
C ARG A 266 1.48 -8.57 -0.42
N ILE A 267 0.65 -7.69 0.15
CA ILE A 267 0.41 -6.37 -0.45
C ILE A 267 1.77 -5.65 -0.48
N GLU A 268 2.26 -5.24 -1.64
CA GLU A 268 3.45 -4.37 -1.73
C GLU A 268 3.16 -3.17 -2.63
N LEU A 269 2.32 -3.37 -3.64
CA LEU A 269 1.85 -2.32 -4.54
C LEU A 269 0.88 -1.38 -3.82
N GLN A 270 1.15 -0.07 -3.90
CA GLN A 270 0.32 0.96 -3.31
C GLN A 270 -0.30 1.78 -4.45
N LEU A 271 -1.37 1.23 -5.00
CA LEU A 271 -2.19 1.91 -6.00
C LEU A 271 -3.37 2.65 -5.35
N PRO A 272 -3.98 3.63 -6.04
CA PRO A 272 -5.19 4.30 -5.58
C PRO A 272 -6.35 3.34 -5.30
N ARG A 273 -7.29 3.76 -4.44
CA ARG A 273 -8.56 3.05 -4.26
C ARG A 273 -9.49 3.42 -5.42
N SER A 274 -9.64 2.51 -6.38
CA SER A 274 -10.43 2.70 -7.58
C SER A 274 -11.25 1.43 -7.89
N PRO A 275 -12.49 1.55 -8.39
CA PRO A 275 -13.28 0.39 -8.84
C PRO A 275 -12.67 -0.33 -10.06
N LEU A 276 -11.71 0.31 -10.75
CA LEU A 276 -10.97 -0.27 -11.87
C LEU A 276 -9.65 -0.92 -11.43
N ILE A 277 -9.36 -0.94 -10.13
CA ILE A 277 -8.18 -1.62 -9.58
C ILE A 277 -8.67 -2.77 -8.69
N SER A 278 -8.55 -3.99 -9.20
CA SER A 278 -8.87 -5.21 -8.46
C SER A 278 -7.61 -5.74 -7.78
N ARG A 279 -7.71 -6.18 -6.52
CA ARG A 279 -6.59 -6.81 -5.80
C ARG A 279 -6.96 -8.19 -5.31
N SER A 280 -6.11 -9.16 -5.63
CA SER A 280 -6.20 -10.55 -5.19
C SER A 280 -4.97 -10.90 -4.37
N ARG A 281 -5.17 -11.32 -3.11
CA ARG A 281 -4.09 -11.71 -2.19
C ARG A 281 -4.25 -13.14 -1.72
N GLY A 282 -3.17 -13.90 -1.74
CA GLY A 282 -3.13 -15.24 -1.17
C GLY A 282 -1.89 -16.01 -1.58
N GLU A 283 -1.72 -17.20 -1.00
CA GLU A 283 -0.55 -18.04 -1.27
C GLU A 283 -0.65 -18.77 -2.61
N ASN A 284 -1.86 -19.13 -3.04
CA ASN A 284 -2.09 -19.83 -4.30
C ASN A 284 -2.19 -18.82 -5.47
N LEU A 285 -1.06 -18.25 -5.86
CA LEU A 285 -0.98 -17.25 -6.95
C LEU A 285 -1.50 -17.80 -8.28
N THR A 286 -1.29 -19.10 -8.56
CA THR A 286 -1.80 -19.77 -9.77
C THR A 286 -3.31 -19.64 -9.90
N GLN A 287 -4.06 -19.94 -8.82
CA GLN A 287 -5.51 -19.81 -8.83
C GLN A 287 -5.93 -18.33 -8.94
N LEU A 288 -5.26 -17.44 -8.21
CA LEU A 288 -5.59 -16.01 -8.24
C LEU A 288 -5.37 -15.37 -9.62
N ILE A 289 -4.34 -15.80 -10.36
CA ILE A 289 -4.11 -15.36 -11.75
C ILE A 289 -5.25 -15.83 -12.65
N ARG A 290 -5.67 -17.10 -12.53
CA ARG A 290 -6.79 -17.65 -13.31
C ARG A 290 -8.11 -16.93 -13.01
N ASP A 291 -8.41 -16.72 -11.73
CA ASP A 291 -9.60 -15.99 -11.31
C ASP A 291 -9.60 -14.56 -11.84
N ALA A 292 -8.47 -13.86 -11.75
CA ALA A 292 -8.33 -12.53 -12.31
C ALA A 292 -8.57 -12.55 -13.83
N PHE A 293 -7.93 -13.47 -14.55
CA PHE A 293 -8.04 -13.59 -15.99
C PHE A 293 -9.50 -13.84 -16.45
N TYR A 294 -10.17 -14.84 -15.88
CA TYR A 294 -11.49 -15.26 -16.34
C TYR A 294 -12.65 -14.43 -15.77
N LEU A 295 -12.53 -13.95 -14.53
CA LEU A 295 -13.64 -13.30 -13.82
C LEU A 295 -13.53 -11.78 -13.82
N MET A 296 -12.31 -11.24 -13.75
CA MET A 296 -12.12 -9.79 -13.58
C MET A 296 -11.94 -9.05 -14.90
N ARG A 297 -11.63 -9.74 -16.00
CA ARG A 297 -11.42 -9.15 -17.34
C ARG A 297 -10.41 -7.98 -17.31
N PRO A 298 -9.15 -8.25 -16.92
CA PRO A 298 -8.11 -7.21 -16.86
C PRO A 298 -7.81 -6.63 -18.24
N ASP A 299 -7.61 -5.31 -18.29
CA ASP A 299 -6.88 -4.68 -19.39
C ASP A 299 -5.37 -4.77 -19.14
N ILE A 300 -4.96 -4.75 -17.87
CA ILE A 300 -3.57 -4.99 -17.45
C ILE A 300 -3.57 -5.96 -16.26
N LEU A 301 -2.69 -6.96 -16.29
CA LEU A 301 -2.44 -7.86 -15.17
C LEU A 301 -1.07 -7.60 -14.55
N VAL A 302 -1.05 -7.39 -13.23
CA VAL A 302 0.18 -7.15 -12.48
C VAL A 302 0.34 -8.25 -11.45
N LEU A 303 1.44 -8.99 -11.54
CA LEU A 303 1.84 -9.98 -10.54
C LEU A 303 2.98 -9.37 -9.71
N GLY A 304 2.84 -9.32 -8.38
CA GLY A 304 3.84 -8.68 -7.53
C GLY A 304 5.22 -9.31 -7.66
N GLU A 305 5.29 -10.64 -7.65
CA GLU A 305 6.51 -11.41 -7.81
C GLU A 305 6.20 -12.76 -8.43
N LEU A 306 6.94 -13.13 -9.48
CA LEU A 306 6.93 -14.45 -10.09
C LEU A 306 7.95 -15.35 -9.39
N ARG A 307 7.48 -16.47 -8.81
CA ARG A 307 8.28 -17.42 -8.01
C ARG A 307 8.49 -18.77 -8.69
N GLY A 308 7.60 -19.15 -9.61
CA GLY A 308 7.82 -20.23 -10.57
C GLY A 308 6.62 -21.14 -10.77
N GLN A 309 5.88 -21.50 -9.71
CA GLN A 309 4.74 -22.42 -9.81
C GLN A 309 3.58 -21.85 -10.65
N GLU A 310 3.45 -20.53 -10.65
CA GLU A 310 2.40 -19.76 -11.28
C GLU A 310 2.74 -19.31 -12.72
N ILE A 311 3.95 -19.65 -13.20
CA ILE A 311 4.49 -19.19 -14.49
C ILE A 311 3.60 -19.56 -15.68
N ILE A 312 3.01 -20.75 -15.66
CA ILE A 312 2.15 -21.22 -16.76
C ILE A 312 0.89 -20.38 -16.83
N SER A 313 0.23 -20.15 -15.71
CA SER A 313 -0.98 -19.32 -15.66
C SER A 313 -0.69 -17.86 -16.00
N TRP A 314 0.48 -17.35 -15.64
CA TRP A 314 0.89 -16.01 -16.07
C TRP A 314 1.18 -15.93 -17.58
N ILE A 315 1.82 -16.95 -18.17
CA ILE A 315 2.05 -17.03 -19.62
C ILE A 315 0.72 -17.19 -20.38
N GLU A 316 -0.25 -17.93 -19.84
CA GLU A 316 -1.59 -18.05 -20.44
C GLU A 316 -2.25 -16.66 -20.61
N VAL A 317 -2.10 -15.78 -19.62
CA VAL A 317 -2.57 -14.38 -19.71
C VAL A 317 -1.81 -13.61 -20.77
N CYS A 318 -0.48 -13.72 -20.80
CA CYS A 318 0.35 -13.03 -21.79
C CYS A 318 -0.04 -13.44 -23.22
N ARG A 319 -0.22 -14.75 -23.46
CA ARG A 319 -0.64 -15.31 -24.76
C ARG A 319 -2.04 -14.86 -25.19
N ALA A 320 -2.90 -14.47 -24.25
CA ALA A 320 -4.20 -13.89 -24.55
C ALA A 320 -4.12 -12.42 -25.00
N GLY A 321 -2.91 -11.84 -25.10
CA GLY A 321 -2.69 -10.47 -25.55
C GLY A 321 -2.87 -9.43 -24.45
N ILE A 322 -2.97 -9.83 -23.18
CA ILE A 322 -3.17 -8.91 -22.06
C ILE A 322 -1.81 -8.41 -21.56
N PRO A 323 -1.54 -7.09 -21.60
CA PRO A 323 -0.34 -6.52 -21.02
C PRO A 323 -0.16 -6.97 -19.58
N SER A 324 1.01 -7.54 -19.32
CA SER A 324 1.28 -8.24 -18.06
C SER A 324 2.65 -7.86 -17.53
N LEU A 325 2.71 -7.42 -16.28
CA LEU A 325 3.94 -7.00 -15.62
C LEU A 325 4.19 -7.83 -14.37
N THR A 326 5.45 -8.17 -14.12
CA THR A 326 5.85 -8.86 -12.88
C THR A 326 7.26 -8.50 -12.44
N THR A 327 7.61 -8.84 -11.19
CA THR A 327 9.00 -8.86 -10.73
C THR A 327 9.54 -10.28 -10.65
N TYR A 328 10.85 -10.44 -10.82
CA TYR A 328 11.52 -11.73 -10.71
C TYR A 328 12.87 -11.57 -10.01
N HIS A 329 13.18 -12.45 -9.06
CA HIS A 329 14.46 -12.39 -8.35
C HIS A 329 15.59 -12.97 -9.21
N SER A 330 16.39 -12.09 -9.81
CA SER A 330 17.60 -12.51 -10.51
C SER A 330 18.62 -11.37 -10.54
N PRO A 331 19.92 -11.63 -10.29
CA PRO A 331 20.97 -10.61 -10.36
C PRO A 331 21.35 -10.22 -11.80
N SER A 332 20.90 -10.98 -12.82
CA SER A 332 21.11 -10.64 -14.23
C SER A 332 19.96 -11.13 -15.11
N ILE A 333 19.77 -10.45 -16.25
CA ILE A 333 18.74 -10.83 -17.23
C ILE A 333 19.02 -12.21 -17.82
N ASN A 334 20.28 -12.52 -18.16
CA ASN A 334 20.65 -13.85 -18.68
C ASN A 334 20.32 -14.97 -17.71
N LYS A 335 20.63 -14.80 -16.41
CA LYS A 335 20.27 -15.78 -15.38
C LYS A 335 18.76 -15.90 -15.21
N ALA A 336 18.02 -14.80 -15.37
CA ALA A 336 16.56 -14.83 -15.34
C ALA A 336 16.01 -15.68 -16.49
N ILE A 337 16.51 -15.44 -17.72
CA ILE A 337 16.12 -16.21 -18.91
C ILE A 337 16.45 -17.70 -18.75
N GLU A 338 17.64 -18.03 -18.27
CA GLU A 338 18.05 -19.42 -18.03
C GLU A 338 17.15 -20.11 -17.01
N SER A 339 16.88 -19.45 -15.88
CA SER A 339 16.04 -19.99 -14.81
C SER A 339 14.59 -20.16 -15.24
N LEU A 340 14.00 -19.15 -15.89
CA LEU A 340 12.65 -19.24 -16.45
C LEU A 340 12.56 -20.33 -17.52
N SER A 341 13.57 -20.46 -18.38
CA SER A 341 13.61 -21.54 -19.37
C SER A 341 13.67 -22.92 -18.71
N LEU A 342 14.41 -23.07 -17.61
CA LEU A 342 14.48 -24.34 -16.87
C LEU A 342 13.12 -24.67 -16.23
N LEU A 343 12.47 -23.68 -15.60
CA LEU A 343 11.14 -23.84 -15.02
C LEU A 343 10.13 -24.28 -16.09
N LEU A 344 10.13 -23.63 -17.26
CA LEU A 344 9.21 -23.98 -18.34
C LEU A 344 9.43 -25.39 -18.90
N ARG A 345 10.69 -25.84 -19.02
CA ARG A 345 10.99 -27.21 -19.46
C ARG A 345 10.50 -28.27 -18.49
N SER A 346 10.39 -27.95 -17.21
CA SER A 346 9.86 -28.89 -16.21
C SER A 346 8.34 -29.07 -16.33
N THR A 347 7.64 -28.17 -17.03
CA THR A 347 6.17 -28.14 -17.08
C THR A 347 5.60 -28.30 -18.48
N ILE A 348 6.32 -27.83 -19.51
CA ILE A 348 5.94 -27.95 -20.92
C ILE A 348 7.05 -28.71 -21.65
N GLU A 349 6.71 -29.86 -22.22
CA GLU A 349 7.63 -30.58 -23.11
C GLU A 349 8.01 -29.68 -24.29
N ARG A 350 9.32 -29.45 -24.49
CA ARG A 350 9.94 -28.76 -25.64
C ARG A 350 9.98 -27.21 -25.65
N VAL A 351 10.07 -26.53 -24.50
CA VAL A 351 10.46 -25.10 -24.50
C VAL A 351 11.98 -24.95 -24.61
N GLY A 352 12.46 -24.69 -25.82
CA GLY A 352 13.86 -24.31 -26.08
C GLY A 352 14.14 -22.83 -25.78
N LEU A 353 15.42 -22.45 -25.62
CA LEU A 353 15.80 -21.04 -25.40
C LEU A 353 15.33 -20.10 -26.53
N LYS A 354 15.17 -20.63 -27.75
CA LYS A 354 14.66 -19.88 -28.91
C LYS A 354 13.17 -19.50 -28.81
N GLU A 355 12.42 -20.15 -27.92
CA GLU A 355 11.00 -19.85 -27.71
C GLU A 355 10.79 -18.79 -26.61
N ILE A 356 11.79 -18.56 -25.74
CA ILE A 356 11.71 -17.57 -24.64
C ILE A 356 11.39 -16.16 -25.15
N PRO A 357 12.02 -15.63 -26.23
CA PRO A 357 11.68 -14.31 -26.76
C PRO A 357 10.23 -14.18 -27.26
N LYS A 358 9.51 -15.29 -27.49
CA LYS A 358 8.08 -15.28 -27.86
C LYS A 358 7.15 -15.35 -26.66
N LEU A 359 7.69 -15.58 -25.47
CA LEU A 359 6.92 -15.74 -24.22
C LEU A 359 7.07 -14.54 -23.28
N PHE A 360 8.22 -13.89 -23.32
CA PHE A 360 8.53 -12.73 -22.49
C PHE A 360 9.02 -11.60 -23.39
N ASP A 361 8.27 -10.49 -23.44
CA ASP A 361 8.56 -9.43 -24.40
C ASP A 361 9.66 -8.48 -23.92
N ALA A 362 9.82 -8.27 -22.61
CA ALA A 362 10.84 -7.35 -22.11
C ALA A 362 11.40 -7.74 -20.74
N PHE A 363 12.69 -7.47 -20.55
CA PHE A 363 13.39 -7.58 -19.28
C PHE A 363 13.97 -6.22 -18.89
N ILE A 364 13.66 -5.78 -17.67
CA ILE A 364 14.18 -4.54 -17.08
C ILE A 364 15.02 -4.93 -15.87
N LYS A 365 16.29 -4.51 -15.82
CA LYS A 365 17.19 -4.83 -14.71
C LYS A 365 17.29 -3.65 -13.75
N MET A 366 16.91 -3.87 -12.50
CA MET A 366 17.15 -2.96 -11.39
C MET A 366 18.41 -3.36 -10.63
N GLU A 367 19.24 -2.37 -10.33
CA GLU A 367 20.45 -2.51 -9.53
C GLU A 367 20.44 -1.55 -8.34
N ARG A 368 20.93 -2.06 -7.21
CA ARG A 368 21.33 -1.24 -6.06
C ARG A 368 22.85 -1.12 -6.07
N LYS A 369 23.33 0.12 -6.19
CA LYS A 369 24.74 0.47 -6.02
C LYS A 369 24.93 1.08 -4.64
N VAL A 370 25.88 0.55 -3.88
CA VAL A 370 26.26 1.11 -2.58
C VAL A 370 27.38 2.13 -2.83
N SER A 371 27.23 3.34 -2.31
CA SER A 371 28.23 4.41 -2.39
C SER A 371 28.42 5.06 -1.03
N VAL A 372 29.46 5.88 -0.89
CA VAL A 372 29.75 6.64 0.36
C VAL A 372 28.60 7.60 0.70
N GLU A 373 27.87 8.09 -0.30
CA GLU A 373 26.68 8.94 -0.16
C GLU A 373 25.39 8.15 0.15
N GLY A 374 25.48 6.81 0.22
CA GLY A 374 24.36 5.91 0.47
C GLY A 374 24.04 4.98 -0.71
N ASN A 375 22.87 4.35 -0.64
CA ASN A 375 22.40 3.44 -1.68
C ASN A 375 21.79 4.23 -2.84
N ARG A 376 22.24 3.96 -4.07
CA ARG A 376 21.62 4.44 -5.31
C ARG A 376 20.91 3.27 -5.99
N TYR A 377 19.68 3.51 -6.43
CA TYR A 377 18.86 2.53 -7.15
C TYR A 377 18.69 3.02 -8.58
N ALA A 378 18.93 2.15 -9.56
CA ALA A 378 18.80 2.54 -10.97
C ALA A 378 18.40 1.35 -11.83
N VAL A 379 17.65 1.65 -12.90
CA VAL A 379 17.55 0.74 -14.04
C VAL A 379 18.92 0.70 -14.70
N SER A 380 19.54 -0.48 -14.75
CA SER A 380 20.87 -0.66 -15.32
C SER A 380 20.82 -1.15 -16.76
N GLU A 381 19.79 -1.91 -17.15
CA GLU A 381 19.63 -2.44 -18.50
C GLU A 381 18.14 -2.65 -18.83
N VAL A 382 17.76 -2.45 -20.09
CA VAL A 382 16.45 -2.86 -20.62
C VAL A 382 16.66 -3.60 -21.94
N TYR A 383 16.04 -4.76 -22.05
CA TYR A 383 16.04 -5.60 -23.24
C TYR A 383 14.61 -5.85 -23.70
N VAL A 384 14.38 -5.77 -25.01
CA VAL A 384 13.07 -6.00 -25.63
C VAL A 384 13.21 -7.03 -26.74
N SER A 385 12.29 -7.99 -26.75
CA SER A 385 12.21 -9.04 -27.75
C SER A 385 11.69 -8.52 -29.08
N ASN A 386 12.23 -9.02 -30.18
CA ASN A 386 11.65 -8.91 -31.51
C ASN A 386 11.02 -10.23 -31.99
N GLY A 387 10.75 -11.18 -31.08
CA GLY A 387 10.26 -12.52 -31.36
C GLY A 387 11.36 -13.57 -31.62
N GLU A 388 12.57 -13.14 -31.99
CA GLU A 388 13.71 -14.05 -32.24
C GLU A 388 14.80 -13.93 -31.18
N LYS A 389 15.07 -12.70 -30.73
CA LYS A 389 16.13 -12.39 -29.77
C LYS A 389 15.78 -11.16 -28.93
N TYR A 390 16.49 -11.01 -27.82
CA TYR A 390 16.45 -9.81 -27.00
C TYR A 390 17.42 -8.75 -27.52
N ASN A 391 16.91 -7.54 -27.72
CA ASN A 391 17.67 -6.38 -28.16
C ASN A 391 17.84 -5.43 -26.97
N LYS A 392 19.07 -5.07 -26.63
CA LYS A 392 19.33 -4.06 -25.59
C LYS A 392 18.88 -2.69 -26.09
N ILE A 393 17.93 -2.07 -25.40
CA ILE A 393 17.39 -0.75 -25.76
C ILE A 393 17.93 0.37 -24.86
N TYR A 394 18.52 0.01 -23.72
CA TYR A 394 19.07 0.91 -22.71
C TYR A 394 20.09 0.17 -21.82
N PRO A 395 21.19 0.81 -21.38
CA PRO A 395 21.86 2.01 -21.89
C PRO A 395 22.91 1.67 -22.97
N PRO A 396 23.22 2.58 -23.91
CA PRO A 396 22.55 3.86 -24.17
C PRO A 396 21.16 3.65 -24.78
N HIS A 397 20.36 4.71 -24.87
CA HIS A 397 19.10 4.65 -25.60
C HIS A 397 19.36 4.33 -27.08
N ILE A 398 18.63 3.36 -27.63
CA ILE A 398 18.51 3.20 -29.08
C ILE A 398 17.75 4.39 -29.70
N SER A 399 17.80 4.56 -31.04
CA SER A 399 17.00 5.59 -31.73
C SER A 399 15.50 5.33 -31.59
N ASP A 400 14.69 6.38 -31.74
CA ASP A 400 13.24 6.27 -31.59
C ASP A 400 12.62 5.42 -32.72
N GLU A 401 13.12 5.54 -33.95
CA GLU A 401 12.74 4.66 -35.08
C GLU A 401 12.95 3.17 -34.77
N LYS A 402 14.14 2.82 -34.25
CA LYS A 402 14.45 1.43 -33.87
C LYS A 402 13.60 0.95 -32.69
N PHE A 403 13.27 1.85 -31.77
CA PHE A 403 12.41 1.50 -30.65
C PHE A 403 10.98 1.25 -31.12
N LEU A 404 10.41 2.12 -31.96
CA LEU A 404 9.07 1.95 -32.50
C LEU A 404 8.91 0.68 -33.34
N GLN A 405 9.97 0.21 -34.01
CA GLN A 405 9.97 -1.11 -34.69
C GLN A 405 9.87 -2.31 -33.74
N LEU A 406 10.17 -2.12 -32.45
CA LEU A 406 10.05 -3.15 -31.42
C LEU A 406 8.69 -3.10 -30.71
N ILE A 407 7.81 -2.15 -31.06
CA ILE A 407 6.51 -1.91 -30.44
C ILE A 407 5.42 -2.34 -31.42
N ASP A 408 4.41 -3.06 -30.92
CA ASP A 408 3.24 -3.47 -31.71
C ASP A 408 2.07 -2.48 -31.48
N SER A 409 0.83 -2.89 -31.73
CA SER A 409 -0.35 -2.09 -31.39
C SER A 409 -0.47 -1.90 -29.86
N CYS A 410 -0.65 -0.65 -29.44
CA CYS A 410 -0.98 -0.30 -28.06
C CYS A 410 -2.42 -0.69 -27.73
N ILE A 411 -2.72 -1.09 -26.49
CA ILE A 411 -4.12 -1.35 -26.06
C ILE A 411 -4.95 -0.07 -25.93
N VAL A 412 -4.34 1.11 -26.02
CA VAL A 412 -5.02 2.40 -25.97
C VAL A 412 -4.88 3.13 -27.30
N ASP A 413 -5.99 3.61 -27.84
CA ASP A 413 -6.05 4.53 -28.97
C ASP A 413 -6.17 5.98 -28.48
N GLY A 414 -5.20 6.84 -28.82
CA GLY A 414 -5.12 8.25 -28.41
C GLY A 414 -3.68 8.78 -28.37
N ASP A 415 -3.46 10.09 -28.25
CA ASP A 415 -2.10 10.65 -28.17
C ASP A 415 -1.33 10.07 -26.96
N VAL A 416 -0.31 9.27 -27.25
CA VAL A 416 0.59 8.57 -26.30
C VAL A 416 1.72 9.46 -25.84
#